data_AF-A0A4P6GYZ2-F1
#
_entry.id   AF-A0A4P6GYZ2-F1
#
_cell.length_a   1.000
_cell.length_b   1.000
_cell.length_c   1.000
_cell.angle_alpha   90.00
_cell.angle_beta   90.00
_cell.angle_gamma   90.00
#
_symmetry.space_group_name_H-M   'P 1'
#
loop_
_entity.id
_entity.type
_entity.pdbx_description
1 polymer ?
#
loop_
_entity_poly.entity_id
_entity_poly.type
_entity_poly.pdbx_seq_one_letter_code
_entity_poly.pdbx_strand_id
1 'polypeptide(L)'
;MWLASRYRRSAFPDEFERRLIKELKLHEKIAKAVKPHGDLIAGVFFDVDDGAEITRDGPGDTYTLDITILHSAVPNFETAEKAADTAAKAIEKAFKDKLFDPTKTWRYIELRSCDPVSESVLTYQHFKQLKRWRLEHISLAAEPQQPVLAE
;
A
#
# COMPACT_ATOMS: atom_id res chain seq x y z
N MET A 1 24.89 20.25 1.82
CA MET A 1 23.51 20.74 1.63
C MET A 1 22.55 19.65 2.13
N TRP A 2 22.23 19.66 3.44
CA TRP A 2 21.53 18.59 4.17
C TRP A 2 20.14 19.08 4.64
N LEU A 3 19.37 19.65 3.72
CA LEU A 3 18.04 20.20 4.01
C LEU A 3 16.92 19.62 3.13
N ALA A 4 17.26 18.85 2.08
CA ALA A 4 16.27 18.25 1.19
C ALA A 4 15.78 16.85 1.61
N SER A 5 16.29 16.29 2.72
CA SER A 5 16.03 14.88 3.10
C SER A 5 14.94 14.70 4.17
N ARG A 6 14.28 15.77 4.63
CA ARG A 6 13.30 15.72 5.73
C ARG A 6 11.82 15.77 5.29
N TYR A 7 11.56 15.85 4.00
CA TYR A 7 10.23 15.63 3.43
C TYR A 7 10.38 14.67 2.26
N ARG A 8 10.57 13.37 2.53
CA ARG A 8 10.13 12.36 1.56
C ARG A 8 8.62 12.41 1.57
N ARG A 9 8.07 13.32 0.76
CA ARG A 9 6.66 13.39 0.41
C ARG A 9 6.22 11.97 0.05
N SER A 10 5.00 11.58 0.43
CA SER A 10 4.51 10.28 0.01
C SER A 10 4.67 10.15 -1.51
N ALA A 11 5.06 8.97 -1.96
CA ALA A 11 5.29 8.73 -3.39
C ALA A 11 3.96 8.63 -4.19
N PHE A 12 2.83 8.88 -3.54
CA PHE A 12 1.48 8.77 -4.08
C PHE A 12 0.75 10.12 -4.02
N PRO A 13 -0.25 10.36 -4.89
CA PRO A 13 -1.08 11.56 -4.83
C PRO A 13 -1.74 11.75 -3.45
N ASP A 14 -1.72 12.99 -2.93
CA ASP A 14 -2.25 13.32 -1.60
C ASP A 14 -3.73 12.87 -1.43
N GLU A 15 -4.52 12.98 -2.49
CA GLU A 15 -5.94 12.59 -2.48
C GLU A 15 -6.13 11.06 -2.48
N PHE A 16 -5.25 10.30 -3.15
CA PHE A 16 -5.24 8.84 -3.04
C PHE A 16 -4.97 8.40 -1.59
N GLU A 17 -3.96 8.99 -0.96
CA GLU A 17 -3.63 8.69 0.44
C GLU A 17 -4.77 9.04 1.38
N ARG A 18 -5.37 10.22 1.20
CA ARG A 18 -6.53 10.63 2.00
C ARG A 18 -7.67 9.61 1.90
N ARG A 19 -8.01 9.16 0.70
CA ARG A 19 -9.06 8.15 0.48
C ARG A 19 -8.69 6.82 1.14
N LEU A 20 -7.49 6.30 0.90
CA LEU A 20 -7.02 5.02 1.44
C LEU A 20 -6.94 5.03 2.98
N ILE A 21 -6.46 6.14 3.55
CA ILE A 21 -6.14 6.26 4.97
C ILE A 21 -7.34 6.76 5.77
N LYS A 22 -7.81 7.97 5.48
CA LYS A 22 -8.77 8.67 6.34
C LYS A 22 -10.21 8.24 6.09
N GLU A 23 -10.60 8.13 4.82
CA GLU A 23 -11.99 7.88 4.45
C GLU A 23 -12.34 6.40 4.49
N LEU A 24 -11.48 5.57 3.87
CA LEU A 24 -11.76 4.16 3.67
C LEU A 24 -11.07 3.27 4.70
N LYS A 25 -10.04 3.75 5.41
CA LYS A 25 -9.26 2.96 6.38
C LYS A 25 -8.80 1.60 5.81
N LEU A 26 -8.58 1.52 4.50
CA LEU A 26 -8.15 0.28 3.84
C LEU A 26 -6.71 -0.05 4.20
N HIS A 27 -5.90 0.95 4.52
CA HIS A 27 -4.56 0.76 5.09
C HIS A 27 -4.55 -0.17 6.33
N GLU A 28 -5.55 -0.04 7.22
CA GLU A 28 -5.68 -0.89 8.40
C GLU A 28 -6.00 -2.34 8.01
N LYS A 29 -6.80 -2.54 6.96
CA LYS A 29 -7.15 -3.86 6.43
C LYS A 29 -5.95 -4.54 5.78
N ILE A 30 -5.17 -3.79 5.01
CA ILE A 30 -3.91 -4.26 4.40
C ILE A 30 -2.92 -4.65 5.50
N ALA A 31 -2.71 -3.77 6.49
CA ALA A 31 -1.84 -4.06 7.63
C ALA A 31 -2.30 -5.30 8.40
N LYS A 32 -3.60 -5.45 8.64
CA LYS A 32 -4.18 -6.61 9.34
C LYS A 32 -4.01 -7.92 8.54
N ALA A 33 -4.09 -7.86 7.21
CA ALA A 33 -3.88 -9.02 6.34
C ALA A 33 -2.42 -9.48 6.32
N VAL A 34 -1.48 -8.53 6.36
CA VAL A 34 -0.04 -8.82 6.22
C VAL A 34 0.64 -9.11 7.56
N LYS A 35 0.20 -8.47 8.66
CA LYS A 35 0.83 -8.59 10.00
C LYS A 35 1.04 -10.04 10.49
N PRO A 36 0.12 -11.00 10.29
CA PRO A 36 0.33 -12.39 10.71
C PRO A 36 1.47 -13.10 9.95
N HIS A 37 1.94 -12.52 8.85
CA HIS A 37 2.90 -13.11 7.91
C HIS A 37 4.16 -12.25 7.78
N GLY A 38 4.43 -11.36 8.74
CA GLY A 38 5.50 -10.35 8.65
C GLY A 38 6.91 -10.91 8.42
N ASP A 39 7.19 -12.13 8.88
CA ASP A 39 8.49 -12.78 8.68
C ASP A 39 8.63 -13.44 7.29
N LEU A 40 7.51 -13.62 6.58
CA LEU A 40 7.43 -14.29 5.27
C LEU A 40 7.22 -13.28 4.12
N ILE A 41 6.60 -12.14 4.42
CA ILE A 41 6.32 -11.06 3.48
C ILE A 41 7.41 -9.98 3.62
N ALA A 42 8.24 -9.86 2.60
CA ALA A 42 9.32 -8.89 2.53
C ALA A 42 8.82 -7.44 2.31
N GLY A 43 7.67 -7.29 1.63
CA GLY A 43 7.06 -5.98 1.44
C GLY A 43 5.77 -5.99 0.66
N VAL A 44 5.06 -4.86 0.73
CA VAL A 44 3.89 -4.55 -0.08
C VAL A 44 4.23 -3.34 -0.92
N PHE A 45 3.98 -3.43 -2.22
CA PHE A 45 4.27 -2.38 -3.19
C PHE A 45 2.98 -1.99 -3.90
N PHE A 46 2.81 -0.68 -4.09
CA PHE A 46 1.65 -0.14 -4.80
C PHE A 46 2.12 0.48 -6.10
N ASP A 47 1.41 0.16 -7.16
CA ASP A 47 1.41 0.94 -8.39
C ASP A 47 0.05 1.64 -8.50
N VAL A 48 0.08 2.97 -8.51
CA VAL A 48 -1.12 3.83 -8.54
C VAL A 48 -1.12 4.56 -9.87
N ASP A 49 -2.18 4.40 -10.67
CA ASP A 49 -2.31 5.00 -12.00
C ASP A 49 -1.07 4.77 -12.88
N ASP A 50 -0.48 3.56 -12.86
CA ASP A 50 0.73 3.21 -13.61
C ASP A 50 1.93 4.13 -13.31
N GLY A 51 2.01 4.61 -12.07
CA GLY A 51 3.02 5.53 -11.57
C GLY A 51 2.75 7.01 -11.86
N ALA A 52 1.65 7.34 -12.54
CA ALA A 52 1.29 8.71 -12.86
C ALA A 52 0.76 9.48 -11.64
N GLU A 53 1.22 10.72 -11.46
CA GLU A 53 0.73 11.60 -10.40
C GLU A 53 -0.51 12.37 -10.86
N ILE A 54 -1.63 11.65 -10.99
CA ILE A 54 -2.93 12.22 -11.38
C ILE A 54 -3.72 12.53 -10.12
N THR A 55 -4.37 13.70 -10.07
CA THR A 55 -5.34 14.00 -9.02
C THR A 55 -6.73 13.66 -9.52
N ARG A 56 -7.35 12.64 -8.91
CA ARG A 56 -8.72 12.21 -9.23
C ARG A 56 -9.74 12.97 -8.39
N ASP A 57 -10.89 13.31 -8.96
CA ASP A 57 -11.93 14.07 -8.25
C ASP A 57 -13.23 13.27 -8.05
N GLY A 58 -13.71 13.27 -6.81
CA GLY A 58 -14.92 12.55 -6.43
C GLY A 58 -14.84 11.01 -6.48
N PRO A 59 -15.91 10.32 -6.07
CA PRO A 59 -15.93 8.86 -5.90
C PRO A 59 -16.00 8.07 -7.21
N GLY A 60 -16.45 8.68 -8.31
CA GLY A 60 -16.58 8.03 -9.61
C GLY A 60 -15.31 8.08 -10.48
N ASP A 61 -14.40 9.00 -10.19
CA ASP A 61 -13.06 9.06 -10.80
C ASP A 61 -12.11 8.24 -9.91
N THR A 62 -11.96 6.97 -10.27
CA THR A 62 -11.20 5.99 -9.50
C THR A 62 -9.72 6.10 -9.81
N TYR A 63 -8.90 5.98 -8.76
CA TYR A 63 -7.50 5.60 -8.94
C TYR A 63 -7.43 4.12 -9.33
N THR A 64 -6.60 3.76 -10.31
CA THR A 64 -6.25 2.35 -10.48
C THR A 64 -5.14 1.98 -9.50
N LEU A 65 -5.24 0.77 -8.94
CA LEU A 65 -4.27 0.26 -7.99
C LEU A 65 -3.90 -1.18 -8.33
N ASP A 66 -2.61 -1.44 -8.47
CA ASP A 66 -2.03 -2.77 -8.48
C ASP A 66 -1.18 -2.94 -7.22
N ILE A 67 -1.36 -4.08 -6.55
CA ILE A 67 -0.64 -4.40 -5.33
C ILE A 67 0.24 -5.60 -5.60
N THR A 68 1.53 -5.48 -5.32
CA THR A 68 2.47 -6.60 -5.31
C THR A 68 2.83 -6.95 -3.88
N ILE A 69 2.58 -8.20 -3.48
CA ILE A 69 2.99 -8.74 -2.18
C ILE A 69 4.27 -9.54 -2.39
N LEU A 70 5.41 -8.94 -2.04
CA LEU A 70 6.70 -9.59 -2.18
C LEU A 70 6.93 -10.53 -0.99
N HIS A 71 7.21 -11.79 -1.27
CA HIS A 71 7.51 -12.80 -0.25
C HIS A 71 8.90 -13.39 -0.43
N SER A 72 9.49 -13.80 0.69
CA SER A 72 10.80 -14.44 0.70
C SER A 72 10.77 -15.76 -0.07
N ALA A 73 11.89 -16.08 -0.71
CA ALA A 73 12.13 -17.40 -1.30
C ALA A 73 12.76 -18.39 -0.29
N VAL A 74 13.18 -17.91 0.88
CA VAL A 74 13.92 -18.68 1.89
C VAL A 74 13.40 -18.46 3.31
N PRO A 75 13.49 -19.46 4.22
CA PRO A 75 13.93 -20.84 3.97
C PRO A 75 12.85 -21.75 3.35
N ASN A 76 11.57 -21.36 3.43
CA ASN A 76 10.44 -22.19 2.96
C ASN A 76 9.54 -21.38 2.01
N PHE A 77 9.79 -21.56 0.71
CA PHE A 77 9.05 -20.90 -0.36
C PHE A 77 7.54 -21.16 -0.28
N GLU A 78 7.11 -22.42 -0.17
CA GLU A 78 5.68 -22.77 -0.19
C GLU A 78 4.90 -22.11 0.96
N THR A 79 5.52 -22.00 2.13
CA THR A 79 4.90 -21.35 3.29
C THR A 79 4.79 -19.84 3.07
N ALA A 80 5.82 -19.23 2.50
CA ALA A 80 5.83 -17.80 2.18
C ALA A 80 4.84 -17.44 1.07
N GLU A 81 4.77 -18.26 0.02
CA GLU A 81 3.82 -18.11 -1.08
C GLU A 81 2.37 -18.23 -0.58
N LYS A 82 2.05 -19.26 0.21
CA LYS A 82 0.72 -19.43 0.82
C LYS A 82 0.34 -18.25 1.72
N ALA A 83 1.30 -17.73 2.49
CA ALA A 83 1.09 -16.57 3.32
C ALA A 83 0.79 -15.32 2.49
N ALA A 84 1.53 -15.10 1.40
CA ALA A 84 1.32 -13.98 0.49
C ALA A 84 -0.03 -14.08 -0.25
N ASP A 85 -0.38 -15.27 -0.76
CA ASP A 85 -1.68 -15.55 -1.39
C ASP A 85 -2.85 -15.34 -0.40
N THR A 86 -2.69 -15.76 0.86
CA THR A 86 -3.67 -15.53 1.91
C THR A 86 -3.87 -14.04 2.18
N ALA A 87 -2.77 -13.28 2.26
CA ALA A 87 -2.82 -11.84 2.43
C ALA A 87 -3.46 -11.15 1.20
N ALA A 88 -3.09 -11.55 -0.01
CA ALA A 88 -3.64 -11.04 -1.26
C ALA A 88 -5.16 -11.20 -1.32
N LYS A 89 -5.67 -12.42 -1.08
CA LYS A 89 -7.11 -12.71 -1.05
C LYS A 89 -7.85 -11.90 0.02
N ALA A 90 -7.24 -11.71 1.19
CA ALA A 90 -7.82 -10.90 2.25
C ALA A 90 -7.89 -9.41 1.87
N ILE A 91 -6.87 -8.90 1.19
CA ILE A 91 -6.83 -7.52 0.68
C ILE A 91 -7.85 -7.33 -0.43
N GLU A 92 -7.87 -8.20 -1.44
CA GLU A 92 -8.86 -8.16 -2.51
C GLU A 92 -10.29 -8.14 -1.98
N LYS A 93 -10.58 -9.03 -1.02
CA LYS A 93 -11.89 -9.08 -0.39
C LYS A 93 -12.21 -7.76 0.30
N ALA A 94 -11.26 -7.19 1.05
CA ALA A 94 -11.48 -5.91 1.74
C ALA A 94 -11.76 -4.75 0.77
N PHE A 95 -11.11 -4.72 -0.40
CA PHE A 95 -11.38 -3.74 -1.45
C PHE A 95 -12.74 -3.97 -2.09
N LYS A 96 -13.04 -5.20 -2.51
CA LYS A 96 -14.32 -5.56 -3.13
C LYS A 96 -15.50 -5.25 -2.19
N ASP A 97 -15.43 -5.68 -0.93
CA ASP A 97 -16.49 -5.46 0.07
C ASP A 97 -16.78 -3.98 0.31
N LYS A 98 -15.79 -3.09 0.10
CA LYS A 98 -15.89 -1.67 0.45
C LYS A 98 -16.11 -0.75 -0.75
N LEU A 99 -15.55 -1.08 -1.90
CA LEU A 99 -15.43 -0.20 -3.06
C LEU A 99 -16.10 -0.73 -4.32
N PHE A 100 -16.49 -2.00 -4.35
CA PHE A 100 -17.18 -2.60 -5.48
C PHE A 100 -18.69 -2.61 -5.24
N ASP A 101 -19.41 -1.78 -5.99
CA ASP A 101 -20.84 -1.61 -5.88
C ASP A 101 -21.61 -2.82 -6.48
N PRO A 102 -22.82 -3.16 -5.99
CA PRO A 102 -23.70 -4.15 -6.62
C PRO A 102 -23.95 -3.95 -8.12
N THR A 103 -23.83 -2.71 -8.62
CA THR A 103 -23.88 -2.35 -10.04
C THR A 103 -22.63 -2.76 -10.84
N LYS A 104 -21.69 -3.47 -10.22
CA LYS A 104 -20.40 -3.90 -10.77
C LYS A 104 -19.48 -2.75 -11.17
N THR A 105 -19.54 -1.65 -10.42
CA THR A 105 -18.69 -0.48 -10.63
C THR A 105 -17.80 -0.23 -9.41
N TRP A 106 -16.53 0.11 -9.66
CA TRP A 106 -15.62 0.53 -8.61
C TRP A 106 -15.87 1.99 -8.24
N ARG A 107 -15.61 2.33 -6.98
CA ARG A 107 -15.63 3.71 -6.49
C ARG A 107 -14.36 4.02 -5.71
N TYR A 108 -13.91 5.27 -5.76
CA TYR A 108 -12.71 5.82 -5.13
C TYR A 108 -11.38 5.22 -5.61
N ILE A 109 -11.21 3.91 -5.48
CA ILE A 109 -10.02 3.15 -5.85
C ILE A 109 -10.48 1.83 -6.47
N GLU A 110 -10.04 1.58 -7.69
CA GLU A 110 -10.22 0.32 -8.40
C GLU A 110 -8.99 -0.56 -8.19
N LEU A 111 -9.17 -1.70 -7.52
CA LEU A 111 -8.10 -2.69 -7.39
C LEU A 111 -8.06 -3.55 -8.66
N ARG A 112 -7.04 -3.32 -9.50
CA ARG A 112 -6.81 -4.06 -10.75
C ARG A 112 -6.19 -5.43 -10.49
N SER A 113 -5.17 -5.48 -9.63
CA SER A 113 -4.50 -6.73 -9.23
C SER A 113 -3.99 -6.69 -7.79
N CYS A 114 -3.84 -7.87 -7.19
CA CYS A 114 -3.20 -8.05 -5.90
C CYS A 114 -2.42 -9.37 -5.91
N ASP A 115 -1.20 -9.33 -6.42
CA ASP A 115 -0.46 -10.53 -6.77
C ASP A 115 0.70 -10.82 -5.81
N PRO A 116 0.82 -12.06 -5.31
CA PRO A 116 2.01 -12.51 -4.62
C PRO A 116 3.17 -12.69 -5.62
N VAL A 117 4.35 -12.19 -5.28
CA VAL A 117 5.56 -12.31 -6.10
C VAL A 117 6.71 -12.77 -5.21
N SER A 118 7.51 -13.73 -5.69
CA SER A 118 8.69 -14.17 -4.97
C SER A 118 9.90 -13.27 -5.24
N GLU A 119 10.72 -13.05 -4.22
CA GLU A 119 12.02 -12.40 -4.38
C GLU A 119 12.92 -13.07 -5.43
N SER A 120 12.79 -14.38 -5.63
CA SER A 120 13.61 -15.12 -6.61
C SER A 120 13.28 -14.81 -8.07
N VAL A 121 12.09 -14.29 -8.35
CA VAL A 121 11.61 -13.97 -9.71
C VAL A 121 11.49 -12.47 -9.96
N LEU A 122 11.62 -11.64 -8.91
CA LEU A 122 11.55 -10.19 -9.05
C LEU A 122 12.80 -9.66 -9.75
N THR A 123 12.63 -9.21 -11.00
CA THR A 123 13.73 -8.58 -11.73
C THR A 123 14.11 -7.24 -11.11
N TYR A 124 15.38 -6.87 -11.22
CA TYR A 124 15.86 -5.57 -10.76
C TYR A 124 15.15 -4.39 -11.48
N GLN A 125 14.79 -4.57 -12.76
CA GLN A 125 14.03 -3.58 -13.51
C GLN A 125 12.65 -3.35 -12.91
N HIS A 126 11.91 -4.43 -12.59
CA HIS A 126 10.62 -4.32 -11.91
C HIS A 126 10.79 -3.68 -10.53
N PHE A 127 11.76 -4.12 -9.74
CA PHE A 127 12.01 -3.54 -8.41
C PHE A 127 12.24 -2.03 -8.44
N LYS A 128 12.93 -1.50 -9.47
CA LYS A 128 13.14 -0.06 -9.64
C LYS A 128 11.86 0.75 -9.92
N GLN A 129 10.84 0.11 -10.46
CA GLN A 129 9.55 0.74 -10.78
C GLN A 129 8.58 0.66 -9.60
N LEU A 130 8.74 -0.34 -8.72
CA LEU A 130 7.89 -0.53 -7.57
C LEU A 130 8.05 0.59 -6.52
N LYS A 131 6.93 1.25 -6.19
CA LYS A 131 6.87 2.15 -5.03
C LYS A 131 6.50 1.34 -3.80
N ARG A 132 7.46 1.17 -2.89
CA ARG A 132 7.23 0.46 -1.62
C ARG A 132 6.22 1.24 -0.79
N TRP A 133 5.12 0.59 -0.42
CA TRP A 133 4.19 1.15 0.55
C TRP A 133 4.81 1.05 1.95
N ARG A 134 4.86 2.18 2.67
CA ARG A 134 5.40 2.26 4.03
C ARG A 134 4.33 2.76 4.98
N LEU A 135 4.10 2.01 6.07
CA LEU A 135 3.24 2.43 7.17
C LEU A 135 3.81 3.63 7.95
N GLU A 136 5.11 3.91 7.83
CA GLU A 136 5.84 4.94 8.61
C GLU A 136 5.33 6.37 8.40
N HIS A 137 4.56 6.65 7.34
CA HIS A 137 3.94 7.95 7.10
C HIS A 137 2.60 8.18 7.83
N ILE A 138 2.08 7.17 8.56
CA ILE A 138 0.77 7.23 9.22
C ILE A 138 0.81 7.96 10.58
N SER A 139 1.99 8.32 11.09
CA SER A 139 2.12 9.07 12.34
C SER A 139 2.93 10.35 12.14
N LEU A 140 2.25 11.46 11.84
CA LEU A 140 2.64 12.83 12.26
C LEU A 140 1.55 13.88 11.95
N ALA A 141 0.27 13.50 12.04
CA ALA A 141 -0.80 14.48 12.19
C ALA A 141 -1.22 14.52 13.67
N ALA A 142 -0.78 15.60 14.33
CA ALA A 142 -1.27 16.14 15.60
C ALA A 142 -0.90 15.41 16.90
N GLU A 143 0.31 15.66 17.39
CA GLU A 143 0.48 16.01 18.81
C GLU A 143 1.15 17.40 18.86
N PRO A 144 0.56 18.41 19.53
CA PRO A 144 1.20 19.71 19.68
C PRO A 144 2.53 19.53 20.42
N GLN A 145 3.61 20.06 19.84
CA GLN A 145 4.95 20.02 20.44
C GLN A 145 4.90 20.62 21.85
N GLN A 146 5.09 19.77 22.85
CA GLN A 146 5.27 20.22 24.22
C GLN A 146 6.57 21.06 24.27
N PRO A 147 6.55 22.29 24.83
CA PRO A 147 7.74 23.11 24.85
C PRO A 147 8.81 22.45 25.70
N VAL A 148 9.99 22.24 25.11
CA VAL A 148 11.19 21.82 25.83
C VAL A 148 11.57 22.93 26.80
N LEU A 149 11.48 22.64 28.10
CA LEU A 149 12.07 23.48 29.14
C LEU A 149 13.60 23.46 28.97
N ALA A 150 14.17 24.65 28.87
CA ALA A 150 15.61 24.84 28.91
C ALA A 150 16.08 24.90 30.38
N GLU A 151 17.06 24.07 30.72
CA GLU A 151 18.05 24.34 31.77
C GLU A 151 19.45 24.20 31.17
#